data_AF-A0A220S1Z7-F1
#
_entry.id   AF-A0A220S1Z7-F1
#
_cell.length_a   1.000
_cell.length_b   1.000
_cell.length_c   1.000
_cell.angle_alpha   90.00
_cell.angle_beta   90.00
_cell.angle_gamma   90.00
#
_symmetry.space_group_name_H-M   'P 1'
#
loop_
_entity.id
_entity.type
_entity.pdbx_description
1 polymer ?
#
loop_
_entity_poly.entity_id
_entity_poly.type
_entity_poly.pdbx_seq_one_letter_code
_entity_poly.pdbx_strand_id
1 'polypeptide(L)'
;MLKLIQRGFTLIELMVVMAVIGILAAIALPMYHQYAARAQISEALIFASSVKADISTAYFGQGWTTMVNYSGSNSPHGRYLKSIEVSNTGIIKMTMNNQANEVIRNKTLTLVPKVNANGVAENVIEWECDSSAADAIPKNFLPSPCR
;
A
#
# COMPACT_ATOMS: atom_id res chain seq x y z
N MET A 1 -59.24 27.09 -7.59
CA MET A 1 -57.94 26.40 -7.36
C MET A 1 -56.99 26.74 -8.49
N LEU A 2 -55.96 27.56 -8.26
CA LEU A 2 -54.91 27.80 -9.25
C LEU A 2 -54.03 26.56 -9.35
N LYS A 3 -54.04 25.90 -10.51
CA LYS A 3 -53.13 24.81 -10.83
C LYS A 3 -51.80 25.44 -11.26
N LEU A 4 -50.82 25.48 -10.36
CA LEU A 4 -49.46 25.86 -10.69
C LEU A 4 -48.95 24.86 -11.74
N ILE A 5 -48.71 25.34 -12.96
CA ILE A 5 -48.07 24.55 -14.02
C ILE A 5 -46.65 24.24 -13.54
N GLN A 6 -46.39 23.00 -13.14
CA GLN A 6 -45.04 22.52 -12.83
C GLN A 6 -44.20 22.67 -14.10
N ARG A 7 -43.28 23.63 -14.10
CA ARG A 7 -42.24 23.75 -15.13
C ARG A 7 -41.28 22.57 -14.95
N GLY A 8 -41.22 21.70 -15.95
CA GLY A 8 -40.26 20.60 -15.99
C GLY A 8 -38.83 21.12 -16.21
N PHE A 9 -37.86 20.29 -15.82
CA PHE A 9 -36.44 20.53 -16.05
C PHE A 9 -36.13 20.54 -17.56
N THR A 10 -35.32 21.48 -18.04
CA THR A 10 -34.97 21.57 -19.45
C THR A 10 -33.82 20.62 -19.81
N LEU A 11 -33.81 20.14 -21.06
CA LEU A 11 -32.72 19.30 -21.56
C LEU A 11 -31.37 20.05 -21.53
N ILE A 12 -31.40 21.37 -21.72
CA ILE A 12 -30.19 22.21 -21.65
C ILE A 12 -29.64 22.32 -20.22
N GLU A 13 -30.50 22.44 -19.20
CA GLU A 13 -30.06 22.40 -17.80
C GLU A 13 -29.40 21.06 -17.47
N LEU A 14 -29.95 19.96 -17.98
CA LEU A 14 -29.37 18.63 -17.76
C LEU A 14 -27.99 18.50 -18.43
N MET A 15 -27.84 19.01 -19.64
CA MET A 15 -26.57 18.96 -20.37
C MET A 15 -25.45 19.75 -19.68
N VAL A 16 -25.76 20.95 -19.16
CA VAL A 16 -24.76 21.76 -18.44
C VAL A 16 -24.33 21.07 -17.15
N VAL A 17 -25.28 20.47 -16.41
CA VAL A 17 -24.96 19.71 -15.19
C VAL A 17 -24.06 18.52 -15.50
N MET A 18 -24.35 17.77 -16.57
CA MET A 18 -23.51 16.64 -16.99
C MET A 18 -22.11 17.08 -17.42
N ALA A 19 -21.99 18.24 -18.09
CA ALA A 19 -20.68 18.79 -18.47
C ALA A 19 -19.83 19.12 -17.24
N VAL A 20 -20.41 19.75 -16.22
CA VAL A 20 -19.70 20.08 -14.97
C VAL A 20 -19.31 18.81 -14.20
N ILE A 21 -20.23 17.85 -14.05
CA ILE A 21 -19.93 16.56 -13.40
C ILE A 21 -18.82 15.82 -14.14
N GLY A 22 -18.81 15.85 -15.47
CA GLY A 22 -17.77 15.23 -16.29
C GLY A 22 -16.37 15.79 -16.01
N ILE A 23 -16.23 17.12 -15.92
CA ILE A 23 -14.95 17.78 -15.60
C ILE A 23 -14.49 17.40 -14.18
N LEU A 24 -15.39 17.45 -13.20
CA LEU A 24 -15.07 17.10 -11.82
C LEU A 24 -14.64 15.65 -11.68
N ALA A 25 -15.33 14.72 -12.37
CA ALA A 25 -15.00 13.29 -12.34
C ALA A 25 -13.61 13.01 -12.94
N ALA A 26 -13.24 13.68 -14.03
CA ALA A 26 -11.94 13.51 -14.68
C ALA A 26 -10.76 13.85 -13.75
N ILE A 27 -10.93 14.82 -12.85
CA ILE A 27 -9.90 15.21 -11.87
C ILE A 27 -9.97 14.32 -10.61
N ALA A 28 -11.18 14.02 -10.13
CA ALA A 28 -11.38 13.34 -8.85
C ALA A 28 -10.96 11.86 -8.90
N LEU A 29 -11.27 11.14 -9.98
CA LEU A 29 -10.99 9.71 -10.12
C LEU A 29 -9.50 9.37 -9.97
N PRO A 30 -8.56 9.93 -10.75
CA PRO A 30 -7.14 9.57 -10.64
C PRO A 30 -6.58 9.87 -9.25
N MET A 31 -7.04 10.94 -8.61
CA MET A 31 -6.65 11.29 -7.25
C MET A 31 -7.16 10.28 -6.22
N TYR A 32 -8.42 9.84 -6.36
CA TYR A 32 -9.00 8.81 -5.51
C TYR A 32 -8.24 7.48 -5.62
N HIS A 33 -7.85 7.06 -6.82
CA HIS A 33 -7.03 5.84 -7.01
C HIS A 33 -5.69 5.93 -6.27
N GLN A 34 -5.02 7.08 -6.29
CA GLN A 34 -3.77 7.29 -5.56
C GLN A 34 -3.96 7.20 -4.04
N TYR A 35 -5.02 7.82 -3.50
CA TYR A 35 -5.32 7.76 -2.05
C TYR A 35 -5.69 6.35 -1.60
N ALA A 36 -6.54 5.66 -2.35
CA ALA A 36 -6.92 4.28 -2.06
C ALA A 36 -5.70 3.35 -2.10
N ALA A 37 -4.82 3.49 -3.10
CA ALA A 37 -3.58 2.72 -3.18
C ALA A 37 -2.65 2.97 -1.98
N ARG A 38 -2.44 4.23 -1.58
CA ARG A 38 -1.65 4.57 -0.38
C ARG A 38 -2.22 3.96 0.89
N ALA A 39 -3.54 3.98 1.07
CA ALA A 39 -4.20 3.37 2.22
C ALA A 39 -3.98 1.85 2.28
N GLN A 40 -4.07 1.17 1.14
CA GLN A 40 -3.81 -0.27 1.02
C GLN A 40 -2.34 -0.62 1.34
N ILE A 41 -1.40 0.25 0.94
CA ILE A 41 0.02 0.09 1.28
C ILE A 41 0.27 0.33 2.77
N SER A 42 -0.39 1.31 3.39
CA SER A 42 -0.30 1.53 4.83
C SER A 42 -0.82 0.33 5.62
N GLU A 43 -1.90 -0.33 5.17
CA GLU A 43 -2.35 -1.60 5.76
C GLU A 43 -1.24 -2.66 5.67
N ALA A 44 -0.62 -2.82 4.50
CA ALA A 44 0.50 -3.73 4.32
C ALA A 44 1.66 -3.42 5.29
N LEU A 45 2.03 -2.15 5.46
CA LEU A 45 3.08 -1.75 6.40
C LEU A 45 2.73 -2.04 7.87
N ILE A 46 1.45 -1.96 8.25
CA ILE A 46 1.01 -2.36 9.60
C ILE A 46 1.23 -3.86 9.79
N PHE A 47 0.89 -4.71 8.81
CA PHE A 47 1.22 -6.14 8.87
C PHE A 47 2.72 -6.40 8.86
N ALA A 48 3.49 -5.62 8.10
CA ALA A 48 4.93 -5.71 8.12
C ALA A 48 5.49 -5.40 9.52
N SER A 49 4.87 -4.53 10.31
CA SER A 49 5.35 -4.17 11.65
C SER A 49 5.40 -5.37 12.61
N SER A 50 4.43 -6.29 12.55
CA SER A 50 4.48 -7.51 13.38
C SER A 50 5.58 -8.45 12.91
N VAL A 51 5.74 -8.60 11.59
CA VAL A 51 6.84 -9.40 11.00
C VAL A 51 8.21 -8.81 11.36
N LYS A 52 8.35 -7.47 11.35
CA LYS A 52 9.57 -6.79 11.80
C LYS A 52 9.88 -7.08 13.26
N ALA A 53 8.87 -7.11 14.12
CA ALA A 53 9.04 -7.44 15.54
C ALA A 53 9.54 -8.88 15.69
N ASP A 54 8.89 -9.86 15.05
CA ASP A 54 9.29 -11.26 15.08
C ASP A 54 10.74 -11.44 14.58
N ILE A 55 11.08 -10.84 13.44
CA ILE A 55 12.43 -10.85 12.88
C ILE A 55 13.43 -10.21 13.84
N SER A 56 13.09 -9.10 14.47
CA SER A 56 14.00 -8.43 15.41
C SER A 56 14.33 -9.32 16.61
N THR A 57 13.34 -10.02 17.17
CA THR A 57 13.57 -10.96 18.28
C THR A 57 14.43 -12.15 17.86
N ALA A 58 14.19 -12.69 16.66
CA ALA A 58 14.99 -13.78 16.09
C ALA A 58 16.44 -13.34 15.85
N TYR A 59 16.64 -12.12 15.32
CA TYR A 59 17.95 -11.56 15.06
C TYR A 59 18.79 -11.40 16.34
N PHE A 60 18.22 -10.86 17.42
CA PHE A 60 18.97 -10.70 18.67
C PHE A 60 19.25 -12.01 19.41
N GLY A 61 18.47 -13.07 19.17
CA GLY A 61 18.71 -14.39 19.75
C GLY A 61 19.71 -15.24 18.98
N GLN A 62 19.62 -15.26 17.65
CA GLN A 62 20.34 -16.22 16.79
C GLN A 62 20.96 -15.58 15.52
N GLY A 63 20.82 -14.28 15.32
CA GLY A 63 21.24 -13.60 14.10
C GLY A 63 20.30 -13.86 12.91
N TRP A 64 20.75 -13.47 11.71
CA TRP A 64 20.02 -13.64 10.46
C TRP A 64 19.99 -15.11 10.03
N THR A 65 18.91 -15.82 10.35
CA THR A 65 18.76 -17.24 9.97
C THR A 65 17.35 -17.62 9.54
N THR A 66 16.36 -16.75 9.77
CA THR A 66 14.94 -17.08 9.59
C THR A 66 14.46 -16.76 8.19
N MET A 67 14.12 -17.81 7.43
CA MET A 67 13.25 -17.68 6.26
C MET A 67 11.83 -17.97 6.69
N VAL A 68 10.92 -17.02 6.46
CA VAL A 68 9.50 -17.21 6.76
C VAL A 68 8.69 -16.80 5.55
N ASN A 69 7.89 -17.72 5.06
CA ASN A 69 6.96 -17.47 3.96
C ASN A 69 5.55 -17.53 4.53
N TYR A 70 4.97 -16.36 4.66
CA TYR A 70 3.55 -16.25 4.91
C TYR A 70 2.91 -16.11 3.51
N SER A 71 2.21 -17.13 3.06
CA SER A 71 1.62 -17.18 1.71
C SER A 71 0.33 -18.00 1.70
N GLY A 72 -0.69 -17.49 1.00
CA GLY A 72 -1.98 -18.17 0.83
C GLY A 72 -3.13 -17.49 1.57
N SER A 73 -4.35 -17.97 1.32
CA SER A 73 -5.60 -17.34 1.79
C SER A 73 -5.82 -17.35 3.31
N ASN A 74 -5.03 -18.15 4.05
CA ASN A 74 -5.13 -18.34 5.50
C ASN A 74 -3.88 -17.85 6.26
N SER A 75 -2.93 -17.24 5.57
CA SER A 75 -1.79 -16.61 6.23
C SER A 75 -2.22 -15.22 6.73
N PRO A 76 -1.75 -14.76 7.91
CA PRO A 76 -2.21 -13.52 8.56
C PRO A 76 -1.70 -12.28 7.82
N HIS A 77 -2.22 -12.05 6.62
CA HIS A 77 -1.94 -10.87 5.81
C HIS A 77 -3.23 -10.12 5.56
N GLY A 78 -3.12 -8.80 5.50
CA GLY A 78 -4.22 -7.92 5.16
C GLY A 78 -4.91 -8.26 3.84
N ARG A 79 -6.08 -7.67 3.64
CA ARG A 79 -6.98 -7.95 2.52
C ARG A 79 -6.32 -7.80 1.15
N TYR A 80 -5.30 -6.96 1.04
CA TYR A 80 -4.67 -6.58 -0.23
C TYR A 80 -3.33 -7.28 -0.49
N LEU A 81 -2.90 -8.15 0.42
CA LEU A 81 -1.64 -8.89 0.28
C LEU A 81 -1.87 -10.29 -0.27
N LYS A 82 -0.91 -10.74 -1.07
CA LYS A 82 -0.83 -12.10 -1.61
C LYS A 82 0.16 -12.94 -0.82
N SER A 83 1.31 -12.36 -0.49
CA SER A 83 2.37 -13.00 0.28
C SER A 83 3.23 -11.98 1.00
N ILE A 84 3.87 -12.44 2.08
CA ILE A 84 5.00 -11.80 2.75
C ILE A 84 6.09 -12.87 2.85
N GLU A 85 7.22 -12.60 2.23
CA GLU A 85 8.37 -13.49 2.16
C GLU A 85 9.52 -12.83 2.90
N VAL A 86 10.09 -13.53 3.86
CA VAL A 86 11.25 -13.09 4.63
C VAL A 86 12.46 -13.88 4.17
N SER A 87 13.45 -13.17 3.63
CA SER A 87 14.74 -13.72 3.24
C SER A 87 15.57 -14.14 4.47
N ASN A 88 16.57 -14.99 4.27
CA ASN A 88 17.56 -15.34 5.30
C ASN A 88 18.36 -14.14 5.82
N THR A 89 18.37 -13.01 5.09
CA THR A 89 18.96 -11.72 5.49
C THR A 89 17.98 -10.78 6.18
N GLY A 90 16.76 -11.23 6.46
CA GLY A 90 15.70 -10.43 7.08
C GLY A 90 14.99 -9.45 6.17
N ILE A 91 15.30 -9.45 4.87
CA ILE A 91 14.58 -8.65 3.88
C ILE A 91 13.14 -9.15 3.81
N ILE A 92 12.18 -8.25 4.03
CA ILE A 92 10.75 -8.55 3.94
C ILE A 92 10.26 -8.11 2.57
N LYS A 93 9.83 -9.05 1.74
CA LYS A 93 9.19 -8.78 0.45
C LYS A 93 7.70 -9.03 0.56
N MET A 94 6.90 -8.02 0.28
CA MET A 94 5.45 -8.09 0.29
C MET A 94 4.92 -7.98 -1.13
N THR A 95 3.98 -8.83 -1.51
CA THR A 95 3.36 -8.80 -2.84
C THR A 95 1.88 -8.48 -2.73
N MET A 96 1.40 -7.49 -3.47
CA MET A 96 -0.02 -7.12 -3.52
C MET A 96 -0.83 -8.13 -4.33
N ASN A 97 -2.08 -8.40 -3.92
CA ASN A 97 -2.98 -9.34 -4.58
C ASN A 97 -3.87 -8.66 -5.65
N ASN A 98 -4.79 -9.43 -6.25
CA ASN A 98 -5.71 -8.95 -7.28
C ASN A 98 -6.87 -8.07 -6.75
N GLN A 99 -7.08 -8.02 -5.43
CA GLN A 99 -8.06 -7.14 -4.78
C GLN A 99 -7.48 -5.74 -4.54
N ALA A 100 -6.17 -5.56 -4.66
CA ALA A 100 -5.53 -4.26 -4.59
C ALA A 100 -5.93 -3.36 -5.76
N ASN A 101 -5.81 -2.06 -5.53
CA ASN A 101 -6.03 -1.03 -6.54
C ASN A 101 -5.18 -1.34 -7.78
N GLU A 102 -5.76 -1.16 -8.96
CA GLU A 102 -5.15 -1.50 -10.25
C GLU A 102 -3.73 -0.95 -10.43
N VAL A 103 -3.42 0.20 -9.84
CA VAL A 103 -2.11 0.84 -9.97
C VAL A 103 -1.00 0.13 -9.18
N ILE A 104 -1.36 -0.59 -8.12
CA ILE A 104 -0.41 -1.31 -7.23
C ILE A 104 -0.61 -2.82 -7.24
N ARG A 105 -1.53 -3.32 -8.07
CA ARG A 105 -1.85 -4.73 -8.20
C ARG A 105 -0.63 -5.52 -8.72
N ASN A 106 -0.36 -6.67 -8.09
CA ASN A 106 0.81 -7.51 -8.39
C ASN A 106 2.16 -6.77 -8.29
N LYS A 107 2.19 -5.60 -7.64
CA LYS A 107 3.43 -4.89 -7.32
C LYS A 107 3.93 -5.31 -5.95
N THR A 108 5.18 -5.02 -5.68
CA THR A 108 5.87 -5.43 -4.46
C THR A 108 6.37 -4.26 -3.65
N LEU A 109 6.36 -4.42 -2.34
CA LEU A 109 6.98 -3.53 -1.38
C LEU A 109 8.07 -4.32 -0.63
N THR A 110 9.30 -3.84 -0.69
CA THR A 110 10.43 -4.50 -0.04
C THR A 110 10.93 -3.65 1.12
N LEU A 111 11.19 -4.28 2.25
CA LEU A 111 11.78 -3.66 3.44
C LEU A 111 13.12 -4.32 3.71
N VAL A 112 14.17 -3.50 3.72
CA VAL A 112 15.54 -3.93 3.94
C VAL A 112 15.95 -3.53 5.35
N PRO A 113 16.38 -4.49 6.20
CA PRO A 113 16.93 -4.16 7.49
C PRO A 113 18.36 -3.60 7.33
N LYS A 114 18.63 -2.48 7.98
CA LYS A 114 19.97 -1.94 8.22
C LYS A 114 20.31 -2.13 9.69
N VAL A 115 21.41 -2.83 9.92
CA VAL A 115 22.01 -2.98 11.24
C VAL A 115 23.28 -2.14 11.26
N ASN A 116 23.33 -1.16 12.16
CA ASN A 116 24.51 -0.32 12.31
C ASN A 116 25.62 -1.14 12.96
N ALA A 117 26.66 -1.45 12.19
CA ALA A 117 27.82 -2.19 12.70
C ALA A 117 28.76 -1.32 13.58
N ASN A 118 28.61 0.01 13.59
CA ASN A 118 29.67 0.92 14.07
C ASN A 118 29.18 2.03 15.03
N GLY A 119 28.59 1.65 16.17
CA GLY A 119 28.69 2.42 17.41
C GLY A 119 27.95 3.76 17.49
N VAL A 120 26.60 3.73 17.47
CA VAL A 120 25.70 4.25 18.54
C VAL A 120 24.35 3.54 18.32
N ALA A 121 23.83 2.87 19.36
CA ALA A 121 22.68 1.93 19.39
C ALA A 121 22.97 0.52 18.85
N GLU A 122 23.78 -0.24 19.60
CA GLU A 122 24.27 -1.60 19.25
C GLU A 122 23.19 -2.69 19.09
N ASN A 123 21.89 -2.39 19.22
CA ASN A 123 20.82 -3.38 19.13
C ASN A 123 19.53 -2.82 18.51
N VAL A 124 19.63 -2.02 17.44
CA VAL A 124 18.43 -1.53 16.71
C VAL A 124 18.53 -1.90 15.24
N ILE A 125 17.44 -2.48 14.72
CA ILE A 125 17.28 -2.74 13.29
C ILE A 125 16.52 -1.56 12.70
N GLU A 126 17.20 -0.76 11.88
CA GLU A 126 16.57 0.27 11.08
C GLU A 126 15.97 -0.37 9.83
N TRP A 127 14.80 0.08 9.38
CA TRP A 127 14.12 -0.52 8.23
C TRP A 127 13.94 0.51 7.13
N GLU A 128 14.53 0.25 5.98
CA GLU A 128 14.37 1.08 4.80
C GLU A 128 13.48 0.42 3.76
N CYS A 129 12.66 1.19 3.08
CA CYS A 129 11.85 0.67 1.99
C CYS A 129 12.65 0.72 0.70
N ASP A 130 12.86 -0.44 0.07
CA ASP A 130 13.46 -0.53 -1.24
C ASP A 130 12.38 -0.57 -2.33
N SER A 131 12.55 0.28 -3.33
CA SER A 131 11.66 0.43 -4.49
C SER A 131 12.42 0.25 -5.82
N SER A 132 13.58 -0.42 -5.78
CA SER A 132 14.45 -0.59 -6.95
C SER A 132 14.07 -1.74 -7.89
N ALA A 133 13.21 -2.65 -7.43
CA ALA A 133 12.76 -3.79 -8.25
C ALA A 133 11.83 -3.35 -9.39
N ALA A 134 11.83 -4.08 -10.52
CA ALA A 134 10.98 -3.76 -11.68
C ALA A 134 9.46 -3.87 -11.37
N ASP A 135 9.11 -4.75 -10.44
CA ASP A 135 7.77 -4.94 -9.89
C ASP A 135 7.50 -4.06 -8.66
N ALA A 136 8.41 -3.17 -8.28
CA ALA A 136 8.22 -2.29 -7.13
C ALA A 136 7.05 -1.32 -7.32
N ILE A 137 6.38 -1.01 -6.21
CA ILE A 137 5.38 0.06 -6.16
C ILE A 137 6.07 1.40 -6.44
N PRO A 138 5.53 2.24 -7.36
CA PRO A 138 6.14 3.53 -7.66
C PRO A 138 6.11 4.46 -6.44
N LYS A 139 7.19 5.22 -6.23
CA LYS A 139 7.37 6.10 -5.04
C LYS A 139 6.22 7.08 -4.78
N ASN A 140 5.48 7.50 -5.82
CA ASN A 140 4.33 8.39 -5.67
C ASN A 140 3.17 7.77 -4.89
N PHE A 141 3.11 6.44 -4.79
CA PHE A 141 2.07 5.71 -4.07
C PHE A 141 2.55 5.25 -2.69
N LEU A 142 3.83 5.45 -2.36
CA LEU A 142 4.36 5.09 -1.05
C LEU A 142 3.99 6.18 -0.02
N PRO A 143 3.67 5.78 1.22
CA PRO A 143 3.49 6.72 2.32
C PRO A 143 4.84 7.29 2.75
N SER A 144 4.82 8.41 3.50
CA SER A 144 6.03 9.12 3.96
C SER A 144 7.16 8.26 4.53
N PRO A 145 6.93 7.22 5.37
CA PRO A 145 8.02 6.39 5.88
C PRO A 145 8.74 5.54 4.81
N CYS A 146 8.18 5.42 3.61
CA CYS A 146 8.75 4.67 2.49
C CYS A 146 9.05 5.55 1.27
N ARG A 147 9.06 6.88 1.43
CA ARG A 147 9.27 7.81 0.31
C ARG A 147 10.73 8.18 0.11
#